data_AF-A0A6A6HRJ9-F1
#
_entry.id   AF-A0A6A6HRJ9-F1
#
_cell.length_a   1.000
_cell.length_b   1.000
_cell.length_c   1.000
_cell.angle_alpha   90.00
_cell.angle_beta   90.00
_cell.angle_gamma   90.00
#
_symmetry.space_group_name_H-M   'P 1'
#
loop_
_entity.id
_entity.type
_entity.pdbx_description
1 polymer ?
#
loop_
_entity_poly.entity_id
_entity_poly.type
_entity_poly.pdbx_seq_one_letter_code
_entity_poly.pdbx_strand_id
1 'polypeptide(L)'
;MFSRGNISEKSRLLSLPSVAESVQRGREKGNGCAAVDLYGGIGYFAFSYVKAGVRLCLCWEINGWSVEGLRRGAVANKWSTQVVIPEGKQAKMGDEANEYDIKCDDSRLLVFQESNEFATRRIQKLREQLPPIRHVNCGLLPCSKPSWQTALEVMDIFEGGWLHLHQNIAVKEIVETAQDTLEKIQTIAADMWNDGGTPRVLELQNVEQVKTYAPGVMHCVLDIFIPPAPS
;
A
#
# COMPACT_ATOMS: atom_id res chain seq x y z
N MET A 1 8.03 13.35 4.88
CA MET A 1 7.51 14.72 4.69
C MET A 1 6.01 14.73 5.05
N PHE A 2 5.52 15.70 5.82
CA PHE A 2 4.08 15.86 6.10
C PHE A 2 3.54 17.04 5.29
N SER A 3 2.43 16.86 4.57
CA SER A 3 1.78 17.94 3.82
C SER A 3 0.32 18.09 4.23
N ARG A 4 -0.04 19.26 4.76
CA ARG A 4 -1.42 19.59 5.16
C ARG A 4 -2.42 19.44 4.02
N GLY A 5 -2.00 19.69 2.78
CA GLY A 5 -2.86 19.54 1.60
C GLY A 5 -3.28 18.11 1.27
N ASN A 6 -2.69 17.08 1.91
CA ASN A 6 -3.09 15.68 1.69
C ASN A 6 -4.20 15.21 2.64
N ILE A 7 -4.72 16.09 3.52
CA ILE A 7 -5.72 15.70 4.53
C ILE A 7 -7.00 15.17 3.87
N SER A 8 -7.37 15.71 2.70
CA SER A 8 -8.45 15.20 1.85
C SER A 8 -8.23 13.72 1.53
N GLU A 9 -7.06 13.38 0.99
CA GLU A 9 -6.72 12.00 0.62
C GLU A 9 -6.67 11.05 1.83
N LYS A 10 -6.11 11.53 2.96
CA LYS A 10 -6.11 10.75 4.20
C LYS A 10 -7.53 10.37 4.65
N SER A 11 -8.46 11.33 4.54
CA SER A 11 -9.86 11.17 4.92
C SER A 11 -10.59 10.29 3.91
N ARG A 12 -10.31 10.47 2.62
CA ARG A 12 -10.87 9.67 1.53
C ARG A 12 -10.53 8.19 1.71
N LEU A 13 -9.25 7.87 1.94
CA LEU A 13 -8.80 6.49 2.19
C LEU A 13 -9.49 5.85 3.41
N LEU A 14 -9.72 6.63 4.47
CA LEU A 14 -10.42 6.16 5.67
C LEU A 14 -11.88 5.76 5.40
N SER A 15 -12.54 6.43 4.45
CA SER A 15 -13.94 6.20 4.10
C SER A 15 -14.12 5.56 2.73
N LEU A 16 -13.06 5.01 2.13
CA LEU A 16 -13.11 4.51 0.76
C LEU A 16 -13.98 3.25 0.69
N PRO A 17 -15.00 3.18 -0.19
CA PRO A 17 -15.90 2.03 -0.26
C PRO A 17 -15.17 0.69 -0.46
N SER A 18 -14.12 0.66 -1.29
CA SER A 18 -13.31 -0.55 -1.54
C SER A 18 -12.56 -1.04 -0.30
N VAL A 19 -12.11 -0.13 0.57
CA VAL A 19 -11.50 -0.48 1.86
C VAL A 19 -12.54 -1.06 2.79
N ALA A 20 -13.71 -0.42 2.90
CA ALA A 20 -14.80 -0.91 3.72
C ALA A 20 -15.28 -2.31 3.29
N GLU A 21 -15.41 -2.53 1.97
CA GLU A 21 -15.74 -3.83 1.38
C GLU A 21 -14.68 -4.89 1.71
N SER A 22 -13.40 -4.58 1.50
CA SER A 22 -12.30 -5.51 1.83
C SER A 22 -12.28 -5.89 3.31
N VAL A 23 -12.55 -4.93 4.20
CA VAL A 23 -12.65 -5.16 5.65
C VAL A 23 -13.85 -6.04 5.98
N GLN A 24 -15.02 -5.75 5.41
CA GLN A 24 -16.23 -6.55 5.63
C GLN A 24 -16.03 -8.00 5.16
N ARG A 25 -15.57 -8.20 3.93
CA ARG A 25 -15.32 -9.52 3.35
C ARG A 25 -14.28 -10.32 4.17
N GLY A 26 -13.22 -9.64 4.61
CA GLY A 26 -12.21 -10.24 5.48
C GLY A 26 -12.79 -10.68 6.84
N ARG A 27 -13.72 -9.92 7.41
CA ARG A 27 -14.41 -10.32 8.65
C ARG A 27 -15.32 -11.52 8.44
N GLU A 28 -16.05 -11.55 7.33
CA GLU A 28 -16.95 -12.66 6.97
C GLU A 28 -16.17 -13.98 6.74
N LYS A 29 -14.98 -13.90 6.12
CA LYS A 29 -14.08 -15.04 5.93
C LYS A 29 -13.28 -15.43 7.20
N GLY A 30 -13.26 -14.57 8.22
CA GLY A 30 -12.55 -14.80 9.48
C GLY A 30 -11.02 -14.58 9.42
N ASN A 31 -10.43 -14.36 8.25
CA ASN A 31 -8.99 -14.12 8.08
C ASN A 31 -8.61 -12.62 8.04
N GLY A 32 -9.58 -11.72 7.85
CA GLY A 32 -9.34 -10.29 7.70
C GLY A 32 -8.77 -9.92 6.32
N CYS A 33 -8.24 -8.70 6.21
CA CYS A 33 -7.53 -8.23 5.02
C CYS A 33 -6.29 -7.43 5.43
N ALA A 34 -5.34 -7.37 4.51
CA ALA A 34 -4.11 -6.59 4.67
C ALA A 34 -4.03 -5.46 3.65
N ALA A 35 -3.28 -4.42 4.01
CA ALA A 35 -2.89 -3.33 3.11
C ALA A 35 -1.37 -3.13 3.16
N VAL A 36 -0.79 -2.69 2.05
CA VAL A 36 0.63 -2.37 1.93
C VAL A 36 0.79 -0.87 1.66
N ASP A 37 1.70 -0.21 2.37
CA ASP A 37 2.14 1.15 2.09
C ASP A 37 3.63 1.13 1.73
N LEU A 38 3.95 1.29 0.45
CA LEU A 38 5.33 1.22 -0.05
C LEU A 38 6.15 2.48 0.30
N TYR A 39 5.53 3.50 0.89
CA TYR A 39 6.15 4.76 1.31
C TYR A 39 5.55 5.22 2.64
N GLY A 40 5.77 4.44 3.70
CA GLY A 40 5.08 4.55 4.98
C GLY A 40 5.25 5.90 5.69
N GLY A 41 6.39 6.58 5.53
CA GLY A 41 6.66 7.85 6.18
C GLY A 41 6.42 7.76 7.69
N ILE A 42 5.66 8.72 8.23
CA ILE A 42 5.24 8.73 9.64
C ILE A 42 3.91 7.98 9.88
N GLY A 43 3.50 7.10 8.95
CA GLY A 43 2.23 6.38 8.99
C GLY A 43 1.05 7.14 8.39
N TYR A 44 1.29 8.00 7.39
CA TYR A 44 0.25 8.93 6.91
C TYR A 44 -0.99 8.20 6.38
N PHE A 45 -0.80 7.25 5.47
CA PHE A 45 -1.88 6.42 4.89
C PHE A 45 -2.07 5.11 5.64
N ALA A 46 -0.97 4.50 6.12
CA ALA A 46 -1.02 3.32 6.98
C ALA A 46 -2.03 3.45 8.14
N PHE A 47 -2.05 4.59 8.83
CA PHE A 47 -3.00 4.81 9.93
C PHE A 47 -4.45 4.92 9.47
N SER A 48 -4.71 5.41 8.25
CA SER A 48 -6.05 5.42 7.68
C SER A 48 -6.56 3.99 7.44
N TYR A 49 -5.74 3.10 6.88
CA TYR A 49 -6.10 1.69 6.72
C TYR A 49 -6.40 1.01 8.06
N VAL A 50 -5.50 1.15 9.03
CA VAL A 50 -5.66 0.54 10.36
C VAL A 50 -6.92 1.10 11.05
N LYS A 51 -7.16 2.41 10.97
CA LYS A 51 -8.36 3.03 11.54
C LYS A 51 -9.64 2.61 10.82
N ALA A 52 -9.61 2.37 9.50
CA ALA A 52 -10.73 1.85 8.71
C ALA A 52 -11.09 0.39 9.06
N GLY A 53 -10.20 -0.32 9.76
CA GLY A 53 -10.44 -1.68 10.24
C GLY A 53 -9.71 -2.75 9.44
N VAL A 54 -8.76 -2.38 8.57
CA VAL A 54 -7.80 -3.34 8.00
C VAL A 54 -7.06 -4.03 9.15
N ARG A 55 -6.94 -5.36 9.06
CA ARG A 55 -6.37 -6.19 10.13
C ARG A 55 -4.90 -5.87 10.32
N LEU A 56 -4.14 -5.88 9.23
CA LEU A 56 -2.70 -5.65 9.22
C LEU A 56 -2.31 -4.68 8.11
N CYS A 57 -1.53 -3.66 8.44
CA CYS A 57 -0.89 -2.81 7.44
C CYS A 57 0.63 -3.02 7.47
N LEU A 58 1.20 -3.39 6.33
CA LEU A 58 2.64 -3.52 6.13
C LEU A 58 3.17 -2.21 5.52
N CYS A 59 4.27 -1.68 6.05
CA CYS A 59 4.79 -0.38 5.64
C CYS A 59 6.29 -0.43 5.39
N TRP A 60 6.77 0.19 4.31
CA TRP A 60 8.20 0.37 4.05
C TRP A 60 8.60 1.83 4.20
N GLU A 61 9.66 2.09 4.98
CA GLU A 61 10.20 3.43 5.18
C GLU A 61 11.70 3.39 5.49
N ILE A 62 12.50 4.08 4.66
CA ILE A 62 13.97 4.06 4.76
C ILE A 62 14.44 4.95 5.93
N ASN A 63 13.76 6.07 6.18
CA ASN A 63 14.18 7.05 7.17
C ASN A 63 13.81 6.60 8.60
N GLY A 64 14.81 6.33 9.42
CA GLY A 64 14.61 5.89 10.81
C GLY A 64 13.84 6.88 11.69
N TRP A 65 13.92 8.19 11.43
CA TRP A 65 13.13 9.17 12.17
C TRP A 65 11.65 9.14 11.77
N SER A 66 11.36 8.91 10.49
CA SER A 66 9.99 8.66 10.03
C SER A 66 9.42 7.42 10.68
N VAL A 67 10.18 6.31 10.72
CA VAL A 67 9.79 5.07 11.39
C VAL A 67 9.54 5.29 12.88
N GLU A 68 10.41 6.01 13.58
CA GLU A 68 10.18 6.34 15.00
C GLU A 68 8.92 7.19 15.20
N GLY A 69 8.65 8.13 14.29
CA GLY A 69 7.41 8.91 14.29
C GLY A 69 6.17 8.03 14.08
N LEU A 70 6.22 7.09 13.14
CA LEU A 70 5.17 6.10 12.91
C LEU A 70 4.96 5.24 14.16
N ARG A 71 6.03 4.66 14.71
CA ARG A 71 5.98 3.80 15.90
C ARG A 71 5.33 4.53 17.08
N ARG A 72 5.78 5.75 17.41
CA ARG A 72 5.15 6.59 18.45
C ARG A 72 3.68 6.90 18.15
N GLY A 73 3.36 7.17 16.88
CA GLY A 73 1.98 7.38 16.44
C GLY A 73 1.10 6.16 16.68
N ALA A 74 1.60 4.96 16.39
CA ALA A 74 0.89 3.71 16.63
C ALA A 74 0.66 3.48 18.14
N VAL A 75 1.70 3.67 18.96
CA VAL A 75 1.59 3.58 20.44
C VAL A 75 0.56 4.57 20.98
N ALA A 76 0.58 5.83 20.53
CA ALA A 76 -0.39 6.84 20.95
C ALA A 76 -1.84 6.47 20.58
N ASN A 77 -2.05 5.73 19.50
CA ASN A 77 -3.35 5.22 19.07
C ASN A 77 -3.70 3.84 19.67
N LYS A 78 -2.84 3.28 20.55
CA LYS A 78 -3.00 1.95 21.15
C LYS A 78 -3.07 0.83 20.10
N TRP A 79 -2.31 0.97 19.02
CA TRP A 79 -2.16 -0.07 18.01
C TRP A 79 -0.85 -0.81 18.23
N SER A 80 -0.92 -2.15 18.22
CA SER A 80 0.28 -2.98 18.22
C SER A 80 1.07 -2.74 16.94
N THR A 81 2.35 -2.48 17.09
CA THR A 81 3.28 -2.18 16.02
C THR A 81 4.56 -2.96 16.24
N GLN A 82 5.14 -3.46 15.16
CA GLN A 82 6.43 -4.12 15.15
C GLN A 82 7.32 -3.44 14.11
N VAL A 83 8.52 -3.04 14.50
CA VAL A 83 9.50 -2.44 13.59
C VAL A 83 10.53 -3.50 13.19
N VAL A 84 10.53 -3.90 11.93
CA VAL A 84 11.52 -4.83 11.38
C VAL A 84 12.72 -4.03 10.91
N ILE A 85 13.86 -4.27 11.54
CA ILE A 85 15.12 -3.60 11.18
C ILE A 85 15.89 -4.39 10.11
N PRO A 86 16.75 -3.72 9.31
CA PRO A 86 17.57 -4.37 8.30
C PRO A 86 18.48 -5.47 8.86
N GLU A 87 18.82 -6.44 8.01
CA GLU A 87 19.74 -7.52 8.33
C GLU A 87 21.10 -6.97 8.83
N GLY A 88 21.65 -7.60 9.87
CA GLY A 88 22.92 -7.19 10.48
C GLY A 88 22.83 -6.02 11.46
N LYS A 89 21.65 -5.44 11.69
CA LYS A 89 21.42 -4.51 12.81
C LYS A 89 20.83 -5.26 14.01
N GLN A 90 21.19 -4.84 15.21
CA GLN A 90 20.62 -5.37 16.45
C GLN A 90 19.44 -4.53 16.90
N ALA A 91 18.39 -5.21 17.35
CA ALA A 91 17.24 -4.57 17.98
C ALA A 91 17.70 -3.81 19.23
N LYS A 92 17.40 -2.51 19.28
CA LYS A 92 17.70 -1.62 20.40
C LYS A 92 16.48 -1.34 21.26
N MET A 93 15.28 -1.60 20.76
CA MET A 93 14.01 -1.37 21.44
C MET A 93 13.17 -2.66 21.46
N GLY A 94 12.28 -2.80 22.45
CA GLY A 94 11.50 -4.03 22.65
C GLY A 94 10.42 -4.31 21.61
N ASP A 95 10.09 -3.32 20.79
CA ASP A 95 9.17 -3.41 19.65
C ASP A 95 9.89 -3.52 18.30
N GLU A 96 11.23 -3.56 18.31
CA GLU A 96 12.03 -3.92 17.14
C GLU A 96 12.16 -5.43 17.05
N ALA A 97 12.15 -5.95 15.82
CA ALA A 97 12.38 -7.35 15.54
C ALA A 97 13.35 -7.55 14.40
N ASN A 98 14.11 -8.64 14.52
CA ASN A 98 14.90 -9.16 13.42
C ASN A 98 14.00 -9.90 12.43
N GLU A 99 14.52 -10.13 11.23
CA GLU A 99 13.82 -10.84 10.15
C GLU A 99 13.18 -12.18 10.55
N TYR A 100 13.75 -12.86 11.55
CA TYR A 100 13.32 -14.19 11.96
C TYR A 100 12.27 -14.22 13.09
N ASP A 101 11.91 -13.06 13.67
CA ASP A 101 10.98 -12.96 14.81
C ASP A 101 9.78 -12.05 14.50
N ILE A 102 9.33 -12.07 13.25
CA ILE A 102 8.18 -11.30 12.79
C ILE A 102 6.89 -11.99 13.25
N LYS A 103 6.00 -11.25 13.95
CA LYS A 103 4.73 -11.75 14.49
C LYS A 103 3.56 -11.02 13.82
N CYS A 104 2.97 -11.67 12.83
CA CYS A 104 1.85 -11.11 12.06
C CYS A 104 0.52 -11.12 12.82
N ASP A 105 0.29 -12.09 13.71
CA ASP A 105 -1.00 -12.28 14.37
C ASP A 105 -1.33 -11.22 15.43
N ASP A 106 -0.30 -10.71 16.11
CA ASP A 106 -0.46 -9.75 17.22
C ASP A 106 -0.36 -8.29 16.77
N SER A 107 0.07 -8.04 15.52
CA SER A 107 0.43 -6.71 15.03
C SER A 107 -0.67 -6.08 14.18
N ARG A 108 -0.97 -4.79 14.41
CA ARG A 108 -1.79 -3.97 13.50
C ARG A 108 -0.94 -3.31 12.42
N LEU A 109 0.33 -3.04 12.73
CA LEU A 109 1.32 -2.40 11.87
C LEU A 109 2.62 -3.20 11.87
N LEU A 110 3.11 -3.55 10.69
CA LEU A 110 4.43 -4.14 10.49
C LEU A 110 5.27 -3.19 9.65
N VAL A 111 6.29 -2.58 10.26
CA VAL A 111 7.04 -1.45 9.70
C VAL A 111 8.45 -1.90 9.37
N PHE A 112 8.77 -2.01 8.10
CA PHE A 112 10.10 -2.37 7.62
C PHE A 112 10.94 -1.11 7.44
N GLN A 113 11.98 -0.96 8.28
CA GLN A 113 12.91 0.16 8.19
C GLN A 113 13.97 -0.07 7.11
N GLU A 114 13.55 -0.20 5.85
CA GLU A 114 14.40 -0.52 4.70
C GLU A 114 13.80 0.00 3.38
N SER A 115 14.48 -0.24 2.26
CA SER A 115 13.97 0.07 0.91
C SER A 115 12.73 -0.76 0.59
N ASN A 116 11.74 -0.16 -0.07
CA ASN A 116 10.56 -0.89 -0.54
C ASN A 116 10.86 -1.91 -1.65
N GLU A 117 12.05 -1.87 -2.25
CA GLU A 117 12.57 -2.89 -3.17
C GLU A 117 12.66 -4.28 -2.51
N PHE A 118 12.73 -4.34 -1.18
CA PHE A 118 12.70 -5.61 -0.43
C PHE A 118 11.29 -6.13 -0.16
N ALA A 119 10.23 -5.36 -0.48
CA ALA A 119 8.86 -5.69 -0.11
C ALA A 119 8.41 -7.04 -0.68
N THR A 120 8.68 -7.31 -1.96
CA THR A 120 8.33 -8.59 -2.60
C THR A 120 8.93 -9.78 -1.86
N ARG A 121 10.24 -9.75 -1.58
CA ARG A 121 10.94 -10.81 -0.86
C ARG A 121 10.39 -10.99 0.56
N ARG A 122 10.16 -9.90 1.29
CA ARG A 122 9.61 -9.95 2.67
C ARG A 122 8.22 -10.56 2.68
N ILE A 123 7.34 -10.09 1.80
CA ILE A 123 5.96 -10.56 1.72
C ILE A 123 5.91 -12.01 1.26
N GLN A 124 6.77 -12.43 0.33
CA GLN A 124 6.86 -13.83 -0.07
C GLN A 124 7.21 -14.75 1.11
N LYS A 125 8.16 -14.35 1.97
CA LYS A 125 8.52 -15.11 3.17
C LYS A 125 7.40 -15.17 4.22
N LEU A 126 6.56 -14.14 4.28
CA LEU A 126 5.48 -14.03 5.25
C LEU A 126 4.13 -14.51 4.72
N ARG A 127 4.02 -14.86 3.43
CA ARG A 127 2.75 -14.98 2.70
C ARG A 127 1.71 -15.85 3.42
N GLU A 128 2.13 -16.98 3.98
CA GLU A 128 1.25 -17.92 4.70
C GLU A 128 0.69 -17.35 6.02
N GLN A 129 1.35 -16.36 6.61
CA GLN A 129 0.96 -15.70 7.86
C GLN A 129 0.17 -14.40 7.63
N LEU A 130 0.10 -13.92 6.38
CA LEU A 130 -0.55 -12.66 6.05
C LEU A 130 -2.01 -12.89 5.65
N PRO A 131 -2.94 -12.03 6.11
CA PRO A 131 -4.23 -11.90 5.44
C PRO A 131 -4.04 -11.50 3.97
N PRO A 132 -5.03 -11.76 3.09
CA PRO A 132 -4.96 -11.33 1.70
C PRO A 132 -4.68 -9.83 1.58
N ILE A 133 -3.65 -9.47 0.80
CA ILE A 133 -3.29 -8.07 0.55
C ILE A 133 -4.23 -7.53 -0.51
N ARG A 134 -5.15 -6.67 -0.07
CA ARG A 134 -6.25 -6.12 -0.88
C ARG A 134 -5.96 -4.71 -1.39
N HIS A 135 -5.11 -3.97 -0.73
CA HIS A 135 -4.79 -2.58 -1.06
C HIS A 135 -3.28 -2.37 -1.07
N VAL A 136 -2.76 -1.69 -2.10
CA VAL A 136 -1.37 -1.28 -2.16
C VAL A 136 -1.27 0.21 -2.47
N ASN A 137 -0.73 0.96 -1.52
CA ASN A 137 -0.52 2.39 -1.61
C ASN A 137 0.88 2.71 -2.13
N CYS A 138 0.94 3.47 -3.23
CA CYS A 138 2.19 3.88 -3.87
C CYS A 138 2.33 5.41 -3.78
N GLY A 139 2.59 5.89 -2.56
CA GLY A 139 2.60 7.31 -2.18
C GLY A 139 3.81 8.16 -2.60
N LEU A 140 4.52 7.84 -3.69
CA LEU A 140 5.70 8.60 -4.13
C LEU A 140 5.35 9.68 -5.16
N LEU A 141 5.88 10.89 -4.97
CA LEU A 141 5.82 11.99 -5.92
C LEU A 141 7.22 12.32 -6.47
N PRO A 142 7.33 12.80 -7.71
CA PRO A 142 6.26 13.19 -8.63
C PRO A 142 5.54 12.03 -9.32
N CYS A 143 6.06 10.80 -9.25
CA CYS A 143 5.44 9.64 -9.87
C CYS A 143 5.80 8.37 -9.10
N SER A 144 4.83 7.47 -8.94
CA SER A 144 4.99 6.17 -8.27
C SER A 144 5.48 5.04 -9.17
N LYS A 145 5.85 5.33 -10.43
CA LYS A 145 6.29 4.33 -11.41
C LYS A 145 7.32 3.31 -10.93
N PRO A 146 8.36 3.67 -10.15
CA PRO A 146 9.35 2.72 -9.68
C PRO A 146 8.77 1.56 -8.84
N SER A 147 7.60 1.73 -8.23
CA SER A 147 6.98 0.75 -7.35
C SER A 147 5.80 0.00 -7.98
N TRP A 148 5.45 0.27 -9.25
CA TRP A 148 4.30 -0.36 -9.91
C TRP A 148 4.42 -1.88 -9.98
N GLN A 149 5.60 -2.38 -10.37
CA GLN A 149 5.86 -3.82 -10.43
C GLN A 149 5.75 -4.46 -9.04
N THR A 150 6.45 -3.89 -8.05
CA THR A 150 6.36 -4.35 -6.65
C THR A 150 4.91 -4.35 -6.15
N ALA A 151 4.12 -3.34 -6.51
CA ALA A 151 2.73 -3.24 -6.08
C ALA A 151 1.86 -4.39 -6.63
N LEU A 152 2.10 -4.83 -7.86
CA LEU A 152 1.46 -6.02 -8.43
C LEU A 152 1.95 -7.31 -7.78
N GLU A 153 3.26 -7.44 -7.51
CA GLU A 153 3.87 -8.65 -6.92
C GLU A 153 3.40 -8.93 -5.49
N VAL A 154 3.13 -7.88 -4.71
CA VAL A 154 2.76 -8.03 -3.29
C VAL A 154 1.26 -8.27 -3.09
N MET A 155 0.42 -7.91 -4.05
CA MET A 155 -1.04 -8.11 -3.96
C MET A 155 -1.42 -9.58 -3.91
N ASP A 156 -2.55 -9.90 -3.28
CA ASP A 156 -3.18 -11.21 -3.43
C ASP A 156 -3.97 -11.27 -4.73
N ILE A 157 -3.44 -12.01 -5.71
CA ILE A 157 -4.06 -12.12 -7.03
C ILE A 157 -5.31 -12.99 -7.03
N PHE A 158 -5.52 -13.89 -6.07
CA PHE A 158 -6.69 -14.78 -6.06
C PHE A 158 -7.91 -14.06 -5.56
N GLU A 159 -7.74 -13.20 -4.56
CA GLU A 159 -8.82 -12.34 -4.10
C GLU A 159 -8.98 -11.11 -5.02
N GLY A 160 -7.89 -10.59 -5.60
CA GLY A 160 -7.82 -9.31 -6.31
C GLY A 160 -7.53 -8.13 -5.36
N GLY A 161 -7.75 -6.90 -5.80
CA GLY A 161 -7.56 -5.73 -4.95
C GLY A 161 -7.46 -4.39 -5.68
N TRP A 162 -6.87 -3.41 -5.00
CA TRP A 162 -6.69 -2.04 -5.51
C TRP A 162 -5.26 -1.55 -5.37
N LEU A 163 -4.79 -0.87 -6.42
CA LEU A 163 -3.59 -0.06 -6.40
C LEU A 163 -3.97 1.41 -6.29
N HIS A 164 -3.29 2.16 -5.42
CA HIS A 164 -3.45 3.60 -5.26
C HIS A 164 -2.17 4.30 -5.70
N LEU A 165 -2.16 4.79 -6.94
CA LEU A 165 -0.94 5.31 -7.59
C LEU A 165 -0.90 6.84 -7.51
N HIS A 166 0.07 7.38 -6.79
CA HIS A 166 0.25 8.83 -6.67
C HIS A 166 1.10 9.38 -7.81
N GLN A 167 0.61 10.43 -8.48
CA GLN A 167 1.32 11.09 -9.57
C GLN A 167 1.01 12.60 -9.61
N ASN A 168 2.00 13.40 -10.01
CA ASN A 168 1.81 14.78 -10.41
C ASN A 168 1.55 14.83 -11.91
N ILE A 169 0.37 15.30 -12.31
CA ILE A 169 -0.10 15.29 -13.70
C ILE A 169 -0.44 16.72 -14.13
N ALA A 170 -0.09 17.10 -15.35
CA ALA A 170 -0.55 18.37 -15.90
C ALA A 170 -2.09 18.37 -15.98
N VAL A 171 -2.74 19.45 -15.56
CA VAL A 171 -4.22 19.51 -15.43
C VAL A 171 -4.93 19.15 -16.74
N LYS A 172 -4.32 19.50 -17.88
CA LYS A 172 -4.87 19.22 -19.22
C LYS A 172 -4.71 17.78 -19.68
N GLU A 173 -3.85 17.01 -19.02
CA GLU A 173 -3.42 15.66 -19.42
C GLU A 173 -3.91 14.59 -18.44
N ILE A 174 -4.76 14.95 -17.46
CA ILE A 174 -5.22 14.03 -16.39
C ILE A 174 -5.85 12.76 -16.96
N VAL A 175 -6.77 12.90 -17.92
CA VAL A 175 -7.50 11.75 -18.50
C VAL A 175 -6.54 10.87 -19.29
N GLU A 176 -5.74 11.46 -20.18
CA GLU A 176 -4.78 10.74 -21.03
C GLU A 176 -3.72 10.02 -20.19
N THR A 177 -3.11 10.71 -19.22
CA THR A 177 -2.09 10.13 -18.33
C THR A 177 -2.65 8.99 -17.48
N ALA A 178 -3.91 9.09 -17.05
CA ALA A 178 -4.54 8.04 -16.28
C ALA A 178 -4.80 6.78 -17.13
N GLN A 179 -5.23 6.96 -18.38
CA GLN A 179 -5.41 5.86 -19.35
C GLN A 179 -4.07 5.20 -19.72
N ASP A 180 -3.06 6.00 -20.07
CA ASP A 180 -1.70 5.52 -20.37
C ASP A 180 -1.08 4.80 -19.16
N THR A 181 -1.34 5.28 -17.94
CA THR A 181 -0.92 4.56 -16.72
C THR A 181 -1.62 3.20 -16.64
N LEU A 182 -2.94 3.14 -16.82
CA LEU A 182 -3.69 1.87 -16.79
C LEU A 182 -3.14 0.88 -17.81
N GLU A 183 -2.89 1.30 -19.04
CA GLU A 183 -2.34 0.45 -20.12
C GLU A 183 -0.94 -0.09 -19.76
N LYS A 184 -0.08 0.74 -19.15
CA LYS A 184 1.24 0.32 -18.67
C LYS A 184 1.15 -0.70 -17.55
N ILE A 185 0.27 -0.48 -16.57
CA ILE A 185 0.05 -1.44 -15.49
C ILE A 185 -0.53 -2.75 -16.06
N GLN A 186 -1.46 -2.66 -17.01
CA GLN A 186 -2.05 -3.81 -17.70
C GLN A 186 -0.98 -4.63 -18.43
N THR A 187 -0.02 -3.97 -19.08
CA THR A 187 1.12 -4.65 -19.72
C THR A 187 1.99 -5.37 -18.71
N ILE A 188 2.39 -4.69 -17.63
CA ILE A 188 3.24 -5.29 -16.58
C ILE A 188 2.52 -6.50 -15.94
N ALA A 189 1.22 -6.37 -15.67
CA ALA A 189 0.40 -7.44 -15.10
C ALA A 189 0.27 -8.64 -16.04
N ALA A 190 0.08 -8.40 -17.34
CA ALA A 190 -0.02 -9.46 -18.35
C ALA A 190 1.30 -10.24 -18.48
N ASP A 191 2.44 -9.54 -18.46
CA ASP A 191 3.76 -10.18 -18.48
C ASP A 191 4.01 -11.03 -17.22
N MET A 192 3.53 -10.56 -16.06
CA MET A 192 3.73 -11.21 -14.76
C MET A 192 2.83 -12.43 -14.55
N TRP A 193 1.58 -12.37 -14.99
CA TRP A 193 0.56 -13.40 -14.74
C TRP A 193 0.23 -14.24 -15.97
N ASN A 194 1.18 -14.39 -16.90
CA ASN A 194 0.99 -15.17 -18.11
C ASN A 194 0.81 -16.67 -17.78
N ASP A 195 -0.43 -17.04 -17.46
CA ASP A 195 -0.86 -18.38 -17.04
C ASP A 195 -1.52 -19.17 -18.18
N GLY A 196 -1.53 -18.62 -19.40
CA GLY A 196 -2.21 -19.20 -20.57
C GLY A 196 -3.74 -19.08 -20.52
N GLY A 197 -4.30 -18.39 -19.52
CA GLY A 197 -5.72 -18.11 -19.37
C GLY A 197 -6.17 -16.83 -20.08
N THR A 198 -7.45 -16.46 -19.88
CA THR A 198 -7.96 -15.17 -20.34
C THR A 198 -7.26 -14.04 -19.57
N PRO A 199 -6.65 -13.06 -20.26
CA PRO A 199 -6.00 -11.94 -19.60
C PRO A 199 -6.99 -11.19 -18.70
N ARG A 200 -6.56 -10.89 -17.49
CA ARG A 200 -7.33 -10.06 -16.57
C ARG A 200 -7.37 -8.64 -17.10
N VAL A 201 -8.55 -8.05 -17.16
CA VAL A 201 -8.73 -6.65 -17.55
C VAL A 201 -8.73 -5.81 -16.28
N LEU A 202 -7.75 -4.92 -16.15
CA LEU A 202 -7.66 -3.98 -15.05
C LEU A 202 -8.61 -2.80 -15.29
N GLU A 203 -9.12 -2.22 -14.22
CA GLU A 203 -10.10 -1.12 -14.32
C GLU A 203 -9.59 0.12 -13.58
N LEU A 204 -9.52 1.25 -14.27
CA LEU A 204 -9.34 2.55 -13.63
C LEU A 204 -10.68 2.98 -13.01
N GLN A 205 -10.84 2.77 -11.70
CA GLN A 205 -12.10 3.05 -11.01
C GLN A 205 -12.28 4.53 -10.69
N ASN A 206 -11.18 5.22 -10.36
CA ASN A 206 -11.25 6.63 -9.99
C ASN A 206 -9.93 7.36 -10.24
N VAL A 207 -10.04 8.66 -10.50
CA VAL A 207 -8.92 9.61 -10.59
C VAL A 207 -9.19 10.73 -9.59
N GLU A 208 -8.63 10.59 -8.40
CA GLU A 208 -8.79 11.59 -7.34
C GLU A 208 -7.82 12.75 -7.57
N GLN A 209 -8.32 13.98 -7.68
CA GLN A 209 -7.49 15.19 -7.74
C GLN A 209 -7.29 15.75 -6.34
N VAL A 210 -6.19 15.38 -5.69
CA VAL A 210 -5.95 15.65 -4.26
C VAL A 210 -5.71 17.13 -4.00
N LYS A 211 -4.77 17.74 -4.72
CA LYS A 211 -4.36 19.14 -4.55
C LYS A 211 -3.49 19.62 -5.72
N THR A 212 -3.47 20.92 -5.95
CA THR A 212 -2.48 21.54 -6.84
C THR A 212 -1.06 21.37 -6.28
N TYR A 213 -0.15 20.82 -7.07
CA TYR A 213 1.27 20.65 -6.71
C TYR A 213 2.09 21.88 -7.13
N ALA A 214 1.83 22.40 -8.34
CA ALA A 214 2.43 23.60 -8.91
C ALA A 214 1.43 24.23 -9.92
N PRO A 215 1.63 25.47 -10.40
CA PRO A 215 0.77 26.04 -11.43
C PRO A 215 0.62 25.10 -12.64
N GLY A 216 -0.62 24.70 -12.94
CA GLY A 216 -0.92 23.76 -14.04
C GLY A 216 -0.65 22.28 -13.75
N VAL A 217 -0.20 21.92 -12.54
CA VAL A 217 0.11 20.53 -12.15
C VAL A 217 -0.72 20.10 -10.94
N MET A 218 -1.46 19.01 -11.08
CA MET A 218 -2.32 18.42 -10.06
C MET A 218 -1.68 17.15 -9.50
N HIS A 219 -1.60 17.02 -8.17
CA HIS A 219 -1.34 15.73 -7.54
C HIS A 219 -2.63 14.91 -7.64
N CYS A 220 -2.59 13.83 -8.41
CA CYS A 220 -3.66 12.86 -8.57
C CYS A 220 -3.34 11.53 -7.87
N VAL A 221 -4.38 10.80 -7.48
CA VAL A 221 -4.31 9.38 -7.09
C VAL A 221 -5.17 8.58 -8.05
N LEU A 222 -4.56 7.62 -8.74
CA LEU A 222 -5.26 6.72 -9.64
C LEU A 222 -5.59 5.44 -8.86
N ASP A 223 -6.88 5.16 -8.70
CA ASP A 223 -7.36 3.93 -8.07
C ASP A 223 -7.61 2.89 -9.17
N ILE A 224 -6.72 1.90 -9.24
CA ILE A 224 -6.81 0.81 -10.24
C ILE A 224 -7.26 -0.46 -9.55
N PHE A 225 -8.38 -1.01 -10.00
CA PHE A 225 -8.89 -2.29 -9.54
C PHE A 225 -8.28 -3.43 -10.34
N ILE A 226 -7.87 -4.46 -9.60
CA ILE A 226 -7.32 -5.71 -10.08
C ILE A 226 -8.35 -6.80 -9.76
N PRO A 227 -8.99 -7.40 -10.77
CA PRO A 227 -9.97 -8.46 -10.52
C PRO A 227 -9.30 -9.73 -9.95
N PRO A 228 -10.05 -10.53 -9.16
CA PRO A 228 -9.58 -11.84 -8.71
C PRO A 228 -9.16 -12.73 -9.88
N ALA A 229 -8.29 -13.69 -9.59
CA ALA A 229 -7.94 -14.74 -10.52
C ALA A 229 -9.20 -15.48 -10.97
N PRO A 230 -9.31 -15.86 -12.26
CA PRO A 230 -10.28 -16.86 -12.68
C PRO A 230 -10.12 -18.12 -11.81
N SER A 231 -11.23 -18.64 -11.30
CA SER A 231 -11.29 -19.90 -10.55
C SER A 231 -11.13 -21.11 -11.45
#